data_AF-Q0D1Q0-F1
#
_entry.id   AF-Q0D1Q0-F1
#
_cell.length_a   1.000
_cell.length_b   1.000
_cell.length_c   1.000
_cell.angle_alpha   90.00
_cell.angle_beta   90.00
_cell.angle_gamma   90.00
#
_symmetry.space_group_name_H-M   'P 1'
#
loop_
_entity.id
_entity.type
_entity.pdbx_description
1 polymer ?
#
loop_
_entity_poly.entity_id
_entity_poly.type
_entity_poly.pdbx_seq_one_letter_code
_entity_poly.pdbx_strand_id
1 'polypeptide(L)'
;MSMWNPQAAVPGPFVRLLLTPHPPLSLQTTTSFQPSLTIPTASMESRSTMKSSIASLSRIQISTFFSASGCPSQQQCDEKARSLSGEYPTPTPLQGGSSYTVIAGEYVVQFRAARAALDLEFLGFIEKAYDGLIPWHRALGTLGNLYVYTMQNILCLGVEQDPRGLAATRSPISVLQVRVSARATLVGTTAALGLVLDGLLQHLPCLMGAGWPLVPNHDGLLENNIYVDPSTGKLVGICDLAGTEISPFGMSLGWVENILGIAKLNGHAYHANHQELRGLFYEELYHAMEDVSVKDKERMEDARLVGLFLANGWRCDTSGTLVPAEEGEPNLCYLDAVLRTTCDRY
;
A
#
# COMPACT_ATOMS: atom_id res chain seq x y z
N MET A 1 -12.86 -22.93 5.01
CA MET A 1 -11.59 -22.58 4.34
C MET A 1 -11.82 -22.64 2.84
N SER A 2 -12.07 -21.50 2.19
CA SER A 2 -11.94 -21.39 0.73
C SER A 2 -10.77 -20.46 0.47
N MET A 3 -9.68 -21.01 -0.06
CA MET A 3 -8.59 -20.20 -0.62
C MET A 3 -9.17 -19.31 -1.72
N TRP A 4 -8.71 -18.05 -1.78
CA TRP A 4 -9.07 -17.12 -2.85
C TRP A 4 -8.77 -17.79 -4.19
N ASN A 5 -9.80 -18.04 -4.99
CA ASN A 5 -9.66 -18.60 -6.31
C ASN A 5 -9.85 -17.47 -7.32
N PRO A 6 -8.80 -17.00 -8.01
CA PRO A 6 -8.92 -15.97 -9.05
C PRO A 6 -9.80 -16.41 -10.24
N GLN A 7 -10.15 -17.70 -10.33
CA GLN A 7 -11.10 -18.26 -11.29
C GLN A 7 -12.50 -18.52 -10.72
N ALA A 8 -12.74 -18.30 -9.42
CA ALA A 8 -14.11 -18.22 -8.91
C ALA A 8 -14.79 -17.04 -9.62
N ALA A 9 -16.04 -17.21 -10.05
CA ALA A 9 -16.76 -16.24 -10.86
C ALA A 9 -16.60 -14.83 -10.29
N VAL A 10 -15.69 -14.06 -10.87
CA VAL A 10 -15.50 -12.65 -10.59
C VAL A 10 -16.78 -11.99 -11.09
N PRO A 11 -17.55 -11.28 -10.24
CA PRO A 11 -18.78 -10.64 -10.68
C PRO A 11 -18.48 -9.76 -11.90
N GLY A 12 -19.39 -9.73 -12.87
CA GLY A 12 -19.27 -8.98 -14.14
C GLY A 12 -18.44 -7.69 -14.10
N PRO A 13 -18.70 -6.75 -13.16
CA PRO A 13 -18.00 -5.45 -13.11
C PRO A 13 -16.51 -5.52 -12.69
N PHE A 14 -15.99 -6.68 -12.29
CA PHE A 14 -14.62 -6.84 -11.80
C PHE A 14 -13.73 -7.66 -12.76
N VAL A 15 -14.34 -8.28 -13.78
CA VAL A 15 -13.65 -9.12 -14.77
C VAL A 15 -12.63 -8.28 -15.55
N ARG A 16 -12.92 -7.00 -15.83
CA ARG A 16 -12.06 -6.12 -16.63
C ARG A 16 -10.89 -5.51 -15.83
N LEU A 17 -11.14 -5.09 -14.59
CA LEU A 17 -10.13 -4.56 -13.65
C LEU A 17 -8.96 -5.53 -13.41
N LEU A 18 -9.21 -6.85 -13.48
CA LEU A 18 -8.21 -7.87 -13.15
C LEU A 18 -7.61 -8.60 -14.37
N LEU A 19 -8.16 -8.44 -15.59
CA LEU A 19 -7.84 -9.32 -16.72
C LEU A 19 -7.55 -8.62 -18.07
N THR A 20 -7.61 -7.29 -18.18
CA THR A 20 -7.34 -6.64 -19.48
C THR A 20 -6.36 -5.47 -19.40
N PRO A 21 -5.30 -5.42 -20.23
CA PRO A 21 -4.50 -4.22 -20.41
C PRO A 21 -5.32 -3.14 -21.13
N HIS A 22 -5.43 -1.96 -20.54
CA HIS A 22 -6.12 -0.83 -21.15
C HIS A 22 -5.24 -0.14 -22.21
N PRO A 23 -5.78 0.21 -23.39
CA PRO A 23 -5.07 1.07 -24.33
C PRO A 23 -4.97 2.50 -23.77
N PRO A 24 -3.90 3.26 -24.08
CA PRO A 24 -3.80 4.65 -23.67
C PRO A 24 -4.88 5.48 -24.36
N LEU A 25 -5.80 6.05 -23.59
CA LEU A 25 -6.76 7.03 -24.10
C LEU A 25 -6.09 8.41 -24.18
N SER A 26 -6.25 9.04 -25.34
CA SER A 26 -5.82 10.39 -25.63
C SER A 26 -6.70 11.39 -24.89
N LEU A 27 -6.18 11.96 -23.80
CA LEU A 27 -6.74 13.15 -23.17
C LEU A 27 -6.67 14.31 -24.17
N GLN A 28 -7.82 14.86 -24.56
CA GLN A 28 -7.88 16.15 -25.23
C GLN A 28 -7.56 17.23 -24.20
N THR A 29 -6.39 17.85 -24.37
CA THR A 29 -5.93 18.95 -23.54
C THR A 29 -6.73 20.22 -23.82
N THR A 30 -7.74 20.49 -22.99
CA THR A 30 -8.32 21.83 -22.88
C THR A 30 -8.26 22.29 -21.44
N THR A 31 -7.10 22.82 -21.04
CA THR A 31 -6.87 24.02 -20.21
C THR A 31 -5.40 24.02 -19.77
N SER A 32 -4.72 25.15 -19.96
CA SER A 32 -3.32 25.32 -19.57
C SER A 32 -3.22 25.38 -18.04
N PHE A 33 -2.86 24.27 -17.42
CA PHE A 33 -2.51 24.21 -16.01
C PHE A 33 -1.09 24.77 -15.83
N GLN A 34 -0.95 25.91 -15.15
CA GLN A 34 0.35 26.38 -14.66
C GLN A 34 0.46 26.05 -13.17
N PRO A 35 1.28 25.08 -12.75
CA PRO A 35 1.52 24.85 -11.34
C PRO A 35 2.55 25.87 -10.84
N SER A 36 2.08 26.97 -10.27
CA SER A 36 2.91 27.84 -9.43
C SER A 36 2.85 27.37 -7.98
N LEU A 37 3.48 26.23 -7.69
CA LEU A 37 3.78 25.82 -6.32
C LEU A 37 5.31 25.77 -6.16
N THR A 38 5.87 26.82 -5.56
CA THR A 38 7.29 26.84 -5.20
C THR A 38 7.49 25.93 -3.99
N ILE A 39 7.77 24.64 -4.23
CA ILE A 39 8.21 23.73 -3.17
C ILE A 39 9.59 24.21 -2.70
N PRO A 40 9.83 24.38 -1.38
CA PRO A 40 11.15 24.75 -0.89
C PRO A 40 12.19 23.69 -1.29
N THR A 41 13.07 24.02 -2.23
CA THR A 41 14.19 23.15 -2.57
C THR A 41 15.19 23.15 -1.42
N ALA A 42 15.33 22.03 -0.73
CA ALA A 42 16.38 21.82 0.26
C ALA A 42 17.77 22.18 -0.32
N SER A 43 18.59 22.89 0.46
CA SER A 43 19.93 23.34 0.05
C SER A 43 20.83 22.16 -0.36
N MET A 44 21.82 22.42 -1.24
CA MET A 44 22.77 21.38 -1.66
C MET A 44 23.50 20.73 -0.46
N GLU A 45 23.83 21.51 0.57
CA GLU A 45 24.45 21.01 1.80
C GLU A 45 23.52 20.08 2.59
N SER A 46 22.24 20.41 2.69
CA SER A 46 21.22 19.56 3.32
C SER A 46 21.07 18.22 2.59
N ARG A 47 21.02 18.24 1.25
CA ARG A 47 20.95 17.03 0.42
C ARG A 47 22.20 16.17 0.53
N SER A 48 23.39 16.79 0.58
CA SER A 48 24.66 16.08 0.75
C SER A 48 24.73 15.38 2.11
N THR A 49 24.33 16.08 3.17
CA THR A 49 24.31 15.56 4.55
C THR A 49 23.35 14.38 4.68
N MET A 50 22.15 14.50 4.10
CA MET A 50 21.15 13.43 4.09
C MET A 50 21.65 12.17 3.36
N LYS A 51 22.30 12.33 2.20
CA LYS A 51 22.89 11.20 1.46
C LYS A 51 23.96 10.47 2.27
N SER A 52 24.81 11.23 3.00
CA SER A 52 25.83 10.67 3.88
C SER A 52 25.22 9.86 5.04
N SER A 53 24.15 10.37 5.63
CA SER A 53 23.40 9.67 6.69
C SER A 53 22.77 8.37 6.18
N ILE A 54 22.12 8.40 5.02
CA ILE A 54 21.51 7.22 4.39
C ILE A 54 22.58 6.15 4.09
N ALA A 55 23.70 6.55 3.50
CA ALA A 55 24.80 5.62 3.22
C ALA A 55 25.41 5.02 4.49
N SER A 56 25.43 5.78 5.60
CA SER A 56 25.90 5.28 6.89
C SER A 56 24.91 4.31 7.52
N LEU A 57 23.60 4.59 7.44
CA LEU A 57 22.55 3.69 7.90
C LEU A 57 22.59 2.36 7.12
N SER A 58 22.69 2.42 5.79
CA SER A 58 22.78 1.24 4.93
C SER A 58 23.96 0.35 5.32
N ARG A 59 25.15 0.93 5.55
CA ARG A 59 26.33 0.16 6.03
C ARG A 59 26.08 -0.55 7.36
N ILE A 60 25.40 0.11 8.30
CA ILE A 60 25.04 -0.49 9.59
C ILE A 60 24.05 -1.64 9.37
N GLN A 61 22.99 -1.44 8.58
CA GLN A 61 21.97 -2.45 8.29
C GLN A 61 22.58 -3.70 7.63
N ILE A 62 23.46 -3.52 6.65
CA ILE A 62 24.20 -4.63 5.99
C ILE A 62 25.03 -5.39 7.02
N SER A 63 25.83 -4.68 7.83
CA SER A 63 26.66 -5.30 8.85
C SER A 63 25.85 -6.09 9.88
N THR A 64 24.74 -5.51 10.37
CA THR A 64 23.83 -6.17 11.32
C THR A 64 23.18 -7.41 10.69
N PHE A 65 22.74 -7.32 9.44
CA PHE A 65 22.13 -8.45 8.72
C PHE A 65 23.10 -9.63 8.60
N PHE A 66 24.34 -9.39 8.16
CA PHE A 66 25.33 -10.46 8.02
C PHE A 66 25.85 -10.98 9.36
N SER A 67 25.94 -10.13 10.39
CA SER A 67 26.26 -10.57 11.76
C SER A 67 25.19 -11.52 12.31
N ALA A 68 23.90 -11.25 12.04
CA ALA A 68 22.80 -12.10 12.47
C ALA A 68 22.64 -13.36 11.63
N SER A 69 22.89 -13.28 10.32
CA SER A 69 22.69 -14.41 9.39
C SER A 69 23.85 -15.40 9.41
N GLY A 70 25.08 -14.94 9.66
CA GLY A 70 26.29 -15.76 9.80
C GLY A 70 26.86 -16.31 8.49
N CYS A 71 26.05 -16.93 7.63
CA CYS A 71 26.48 -17.51 6.35
C CYS A 71 25.31 -17.58 5.37
N PRO A 72 25.43 -17.08 4.13
CA PRO A 72 26.63 -16.69 3.40
C PRO A 72 27.12 -15.26 3.73
N SER A 73 28.37 -14.95 3.36
CA SER A 73 28.94 -13.61 3.49
C SER A 73 28.39 -12.63 2.46
N GLN A 74 28.62 -11.33 2.67
CA GLN A 74 28.25 -10.30 1.70
C GLN A 74 28.88 -10.55 0.33
N GLN A 75 30.18 -10.89 0.30
CA GLN A 75 30.88 -11.19 -0.95
C GLN A 75 30.24 -12.36 -1.71
N GLN A 76 29.84 -13.42 -1.01
CA GLN A 76 29.17 -14.57 -1.63
C GLN A 76 27.80 -14.18 -2.20
N CYS A 77 27.06 -13.30 -1.51
CA CYS A 77 25.82 -12.74 -2.03
C CYS A 77 26.07 -11.90 -3.29
N ASP A 78 27.09 -11.04 -3.28
CA ASP A 78 27.45 -10.20 -4.44
C ASP A 78 27.89 -11.06 -5.64
N GLU A 79 28.69 -12.10 -5.42
CA GLU A 79 29.07 -13.05 -6.46
C GLU A 79 27.86 -13.78 -7.04
N LYS A 80 26.91 -14.18 -6.18
CA LYS A 80 25.66 -14.79 -6.63
C LYS A 80 24.83 -13.81 -7.45
N ALA A 81 24.64 -12.58 -6.99
CA ALA A 81 23.89 -11.55 -7.71
C ALA A 81 24.52 -11.22 -9.08
N ARG A 82 25.85 -11.14 -9.13
CA ARG A 82 26.60 -10.99 -10.38
C ARG A 82 26.39 -12.15 -11.34
N SER A 83 26.40 -13.39 -10.84
CA SER A 83 26.17 -14.58 -11.66
C SER A 83 24.76 -14.63 -12.28
N LEU A 84 23.78 -14.01 -11.62
CA LEU A 84 22.38 -14.00 -12.04
C LEU A 84 22.09 -12.91 -13.07
N SER A 85 22.70 -11.73 -12.92
CA SER A 85 22.43 -10.55 -13.75
C SER A 85 23.46 -10.35 -14.87
N GLY A 86 24.69 -10.88 -14.71
CA GLY A 86 25.83 -10.53 -15.56
C GLY A 86 26.47 -9.18 -15.21
N GLU A 87 25.90 -8.41 -14.28
CA GLU A 87 26.34 -7.07 -13.92
C GLU A 87 26.90 -6.98 -12.51
N TYR A 88 27.66 -5.92 -12.23
CA TYR A 88 28.22 -5.71 -10.90
C TYR A 88 27.12 -5.25 -9.93
N PRO A 89 26.84 -5.99 -8.83
CA PRO A 89 25.81 -5.61 -7.88
C PRO A 89 26.23 -4.40 -7.05
N THR A 90 25.30 -3.48 -6.84
CA THR A 90 25.44 -2.32 -5.96
C THR A 90 24.36 -2.39 -4.89
N PRO A 91 24.70 -2.33 -3.58
CA PRO A 91 23.70 -2.28 -2.51
C PRO A 91 22.70 -1.13 -2.71
N THR A 92 21.43 -1.40 -2.46
CA THR A 92 20.42 -0.33 -2.45
C THR A 92 20.74 0.70 -1.36
N PRO A 93 20.44 2.00 -1.59
CA PRO A 93 20.70 3.06 -0.60
C PRO A 93 20.03 2.82 0.75
N LEU A 94 18.89 2.11 0.75
CA LEU A 94 18.17 1.70 1.95
C LEU A 94 18.04 0.18 1.96
N GLN A 95 18.28 -0.44 3.12
CA GLN A 95 18.21 -1.89 3.31
C GLN A 95 17.08 -2.25 4.25
N GLY A 96 16.48 -3.42 4.04
CA GLY A 96 15.52 -3.99 4.98
C GLY A 96 16.22 -4.67 6.16
N GLY A 97 15.69 -4.55 7.38
CA GLY A 97 16.31 -5.13 8.59
C GLY A 97 16.43 -6.66 8.59
N SER A 98 15.78 -7.36 7.65
CA SER A 98 15.80 -8.82 7.52
C SER A 98 16.24 -9.30 6.13
N SER A 99 16.85 -8.42 5.34
CA SER A 99 17.26 -8.72 3.96
C SER A 99 18.47 -7.91 3.52
N TYR A 100 19.35 -8.51 2.73
CA TYR A 100 20.34 -7.80 1.93
C TYR A 100 19.84 -7.64 0.50
N THR A 101 19.84 -6.42 -0.02
CA THR A 101 19.28 -6.09 -1.35
C THR A 101 20.30 -5.33 -2.20
N VAL A 102 20.48 -5.80 -3.44
CA VAL A 102 21.40 -5.20 -4.41
C VAL A 102 20.70 -4.97 -5.74
N ILE A 103 21.08 -3.89 -6.41
CA ILE A 103 20.73 -3.60 -7.80
C ILE A 103 21.84 -4.18 -8.68
N ALA A 104 21.50 -4.95 -9.69
CA ALA A 104 22.44 -5.50 -10.66
C ALA A 104 21.80 -5.45 -12.06
N GLY A 105 22.05 -4.36 -12.78
CA GLY A 105 21.43 -4.05 -14.07
C GLY A 105 19.92 -3.86 -13.97
N GLU A 106 19.21 -4.60 -14.83
CA GLU A 106 17.74 -4.63 -14.91
C GLU A 106 17.08 -5.41 -13.75
N TYR A 107 17.86 -5.93 -12.81
CA TYR A 107 17.36 -6.74 -11.70
C TYR A 107 17.70 -6.15 -10.34
N VAL A 108 16.79 -6.35 -9.40
CA VAL A 108 17.06 -6.25 -7.96
C VAL A 108 17.16 -7.67 -7.41
N VAL A 109 18.28 -8.00 -6.76
CA VAL A 109 18.49 -9.29 -6.11
C VAL A 109 18.38 -9.12 -4.61
N GLN A 110 17.54 -9.94 -3.98
CA GLN A 110 17.31 -9.87 -2.55
C GLN A 110 17.61 -11.20 -1.86
N PHE A 111 18.38 -11.13 -0.79
CA PHE A 111 18.77 -12.25 0.06
C PHE A 111 18.07 -12.07 1.41
N ARG A 112 17.16 -12.97 1.76
CA ARG A 112 16.32 -12.83 2.96
C ARG A 112 16.59 -13.95 3.97
N ALA A 113 16.60 -13.59 5.25
CA ALA A 113 16.63 -14.58 6.32
C ALA A 113 15.34 -15.43 6.29
N ALA A 114 15.42 -16.69 6.71
CA ALA A 114 14.29 -17.62 6.68
C ALA A 114 13.03 -17.09 7.41
N ARG A 115 13.21 -16.38 8.52
CA ARG A 115 12.13 -15.74 9.28
C ARG A 115 11.37 -14.64 8.52
N ALA A 116 11.90 -14.20 7.39
CA ALA A 116 11.36 -13.13 6.57
C ALA A 116 11.20 -13.58 5.11
N ALA A 117 11.11 -14.89 4.83
CA ALA A 117 10.85 -15.40 3.49
C ALA A 117 9.56 -14.77 2.90
N LEU A 118 9.57 -14.49 1.59
CA LEU A 118 8.43 -13.89 0.92
C LEU A 118 7.35 -14.95 0.66
N ASP A 119 6.09 -14.58 0.87
CA ASP A 119 4.95 -15.38 0.44
C ASP A 119 4.68 -15.11 -1.05
N LEU A 120 5.27 -15.94 -1.91
CA LEU A 120 5.17 -15.77 -3.37
C LEU A 120 3.77 -16.03 -3.91
N GLU A 121 2.96 -16.85 -3.23
CA GLU A 121 1.57 -17.05 -3.63
C GLU A 121 0.79 -15.75 -3.41
N PHE A 122 0.96 -15.13 -2.24
CA PHE A 122 0.35 -13.85 -1.94
C PHE A 122 0.86 -12.72 -2.85
N LEU A 123 2.17 -12.64 -3.09
CA LEU A 123 2.74 -11.66 -4.03
C LEU A 123 2.19 -11.84 -5.44
N GLY A 124 1.96 -13.08 -5.90
CA GLY A 124 1.32 -13.34 -7.18
C GLY A 124 -0.12 -12.82 -7.29
N PHE A 125 -0.81 -12.59 -6.16
CA PHE A 125 -2.11 -11.92 -6.15
C PHE A 125 -1.95 -10.41 -6.27
N ILE A 126 -0.96 -9.83 -5.58
CA ILE A 126 -0.65 -8.40 -5.65
C ILE A 126 -0.18 -8.03 -7.07
N GLU A 127 0.70 -8.84 -7.67
CA GLU A 127 1.23 -8.62 -9.02
C GLU A 127 0.13 -8.58 -10.08
N LYS A 128 -0.94 -9.36 -9.89
CA LYS A 128 -2.11 -9.31 -10.77
C LYS A 128 -2.99 -8.07 -10.53
N ALA A 129 -3.14 -7.67 -9.27
CA ALA A 129 -3.98 -6.53 -8.90
C ALA A 129 -3.35 -5.18 -9.29
N TYR A 130 -2.02 -5.09 -9.25
CA TYR A 130 -1.23 -3.89 -9.55
C TYR A 130 -0.31 -4.11 -10.75
N ASP A 131 -0.79 -4.84 -11.77
CA ASP A 131 0.01 -5.21 -12.93
C ASP A 131 0.64 -3.97 -13.61
N GLY A 132 1.91 -4.09 -14.00
CA GLY A 132 2.70 -3.01 -14.57
C GLY A 132 3.11 -1.89 -13.59
N LEU A 133 2.64 -1.91 -12.34
CA LEU A 133 2.94 -0.89 -11.32
C LEU A 133 3.83 -1.40 -10.18
N ILE A 134 4.04 -2.71 -10.09
CA ILE A 134 4.91 -3.31 -9.07
C ILE A 134 5.92 -4.31 -9.69
N PRO A 135 7.09 -4.52 -9.06
CA PRO A 135 8.05 -5.51 -9.51
C PRO A 135 7.50 -6.94 -9.42
N TRP A 136 7.84 -7.75 -10.43
CA TRP A 136 7.55 -9.19 -10.42
C TRP A 136 8.62 -9.94 -9.62
N HIS A 137 8.20 -10.84 -8.73
CA HIS A 137 9.09 -11.58 -7.84
C HIS A 137 9.32 -13.00 -8.34
N ARG A 138 10.57 -13.46 -8.27
CA ARG A 138 10.94 -14.84 -8.60
C ARG A 138 11.87 -15.41 -7.53
N ALA A 139 11.52 -16.58 -6.98
CA ALA A 139 12.43 -17.35 -6.14
C ALA A 139 13.46 -18.12 -6.99
N LEU A 140 14.70 -18.13 -6.50
CA LEU A 140 15.83 -18.84 -7.10
C LEU A 140 16.44 -19.91 -6.17
N GLY A 141 15.72 -20.26 -5.11
CA GLY A 141 16.18 -21.20 -4.09
C GLY A 141 16.93 -20.49 -2.96
N THR A 142 17.98 -21.14 -2.44
CA THR A 142 18.76 -20.65 -1.31
C THR A 142 20.23 -20.51 -1.64
N LEU A 143 20.90 -19.61 -0.92
CA LEU A 143 22.36 -19.53 -0.82
C LEU A 143 22.70 -19.60 0.68
N GLY A 144 23.29 -20.71 1.12
CA GLY A 144 23.45 -20.97 2.56
C GLY A 144 22.08 -21.00 3.25
N ASN A 145 21.90 -20.17 4.29
CA ASN A 145 20.63 -20.05 5.02
C ASN A 145 19.70 -18.93 4.50
N LEU A 146 20.08 -18.24 3.41
CA LEU A 146 19.31 -17.14 2.85
C LEU A 146 18.49 -17.59 1.65
N TYR A 147 17.23 -17.16 1.60
CA TYR A 147 16.40 -17.28 0.41
C TYR A 147 16.78 -16.20 -0.59
N VAL A 148 16.87 -16.58 -1.87
CA VAL A 148 17.28 -15.69 -2.96
C VAL A 148 16.09 -15.39 -3.85
N TYR A 149 15.83 -14.10 -4.06
CA TYR A 149 14.78 -13.60 -4.93
C TYR A 149 15.35 -12.63 -5.95
N THR A 150 14.78 -12.61 -7.16
CA THR A 150 15.00 -11.55 -8.15
C THR A 150 13.70 -10.80 -8.40
N MET A 151 13.84 -9.49 -8.60
CA MET A 151 12.77 -8.59 -8.98
C MET A 151 13.19 -7.77 -10.21
N GLN A 152 12.23 -7.35 -11.04
CA GLN A 152 12.52 -6.38 -12.09
C GLN A 152 12.88 -5.03 -11.48
N ASN A 153 13.95 -4.41 -11.97
CA ASN A 153 14.32 -3.05 -11.61
C ASN A 153 13.40 -2.08 -12.35
N ILE A 154 12.21 -1.84 -11.81
CA ILE A 154 11.33 -0.78 -12.28
C ILE A 154 11.95 0.54 -11.78
N LEU A 155 12.78 1.16 -12.62
CA LEU A 155 13.51 2.39 -12.34
C LEU A 155 12.61 3.50 -11.75
N CYS A 156 12.73 3.74 -10.43
CA CYS A 156 13.10 5.01 -9.79
C CYS A 156 12.66 5.03 -8.31
N LEU A 157 13.66 5.09 -7.42
CA LEU A 157 13.61 5.51 -6.01
C LEU A 157 13.20 4.44 -4.97
N GLY A 158 14.14 4.21 -4.03
CA GLY A 158 13.91 3.68 -2.69
C GLY A 158 12.99 2.46 -2.60
N VAL A 159 13.57 1.26 -2.64
CA VAL A 159 12.90 0.09 -2.05
C VAL A 159 12.88 0.30 -0.52
N GLU A 160 11.95 1.13 -0.04
CA GLU A 160 11.62 1.22 1.38
C GLU A 160 10.90 -0.08 1.73
N GLN A 161 11.58 -0.92 2.50
CA GLN A 161 11.01 -2.15 3.03
C GLN A 161 10.88 -2.00 4.54
N ASP A 162 9.66 -2.14 5.06
CA ASP A 162 9.38 -2.20 6.50
C ASP A 162 10.31 -3.25 7.16
N PRO A 163 11.01 -2.91 8.26
CA PRO A 163 11.77 -3.88 9.07
C PRO A 163 10.91 -5.04 9.61
N ARG A 164 9.58 -4.92 9.62
CA ARG A 164 8.63 -6.00 9.85
C ARG A 164 8.34 -6.67 8.52
N GLY A 165 9.05 -7.77 8.23
CA GLY A 165 8.79 -8.56 7.02
C GLY A 165 7.31 -8.91 6.87
N LEU A 166 6.84 -9.13 5.64
CA LEU A 166 5.47 -9.56 5.32
C LEU A 166 5.08 -10.77 6.17
N ALA A 167 4.49 -10.52 7.34
CA ALA A 167 3.82 -11.52 8.13
C ALA A 167 2.38 -11.52 7.64
N ALA A 168 2.13 -12.28 6.58
CA ALA A 168 0.78 -12.48 6.06
C ALA A 168 -0.11 -13.02 7.20
N THR A 169 -1.03 -12.21 7.71
CA THR A 169 -2.09 -12.70 8.59
C THR A 169 -3.05 -13.52 7.73
N ARG A 170 -2.92 -14.85 7.84
CA ARG A 170 -3.60 -15.87 7.01
C ARG A 170 -5.11 -16.03 7.24
N SER A 171 -5.85 -14.98 7.59
CA SER A 171 -7.31 -15.02 7.55
C SER A 171 -7.92 -13.62 7.62
N PRO A 172 -8.22 -12.99 6.46
CA PRO A 172 -8.78 -11.65 6.44
C PRO A 172 -10.17 -11.56 7.06
N ILE A 173 -10.98 -12.60 6.92
CA ILE A 173 -12.39 -12.58 7.32
C ILE A 173 -12.52 -12.57 8.84
N SER A 174 -11.75 -13.42 9.55
CA SER A 174 -11.80 -13.47 11.01
C SER A 174 -11.08 -12.27 11.64
N VAL A 175 -10.03 -11.73 11.00
CA VAL A 175 -9.32 -10.55 11.50
C VAL A 175 -10.13 -9.29 11.27
N LEU A 176 -10.77 -9.13 10.11
CA LEU A 176 -11.69 -8.02 9.84
C LEU A 176 -12.88 -8.04 10.80
N GLN A 177 -13.52 -9.20 10.98
CA GLN A 177 -14.66 -9.33 11.89
C GLN A 177 -14.25 -9.16 13.35
N VAL A 178 -13.13 -9.72 13.80
CA VAL A 178 -12.61 -9.49 15.18
C VAL A 178 -12.17 -8.04 15.36
N ARG A 179 -11.46 -7.45 14.40
CA ARG A 179 -11.05 -6.04 14.47
C ARG A 179 -12.26 -5.15 14.49
N VAL A 180 -13.27 -5.35 13.64
CA VAL A 180 -14.44 -4.47 13.58
C VAL A 180 -15.42 -4.73 14.74
N SER A 181 -15.61 -5.98 15.17
CA SER A 181 -16.47 -6.30 16.32
C SER A 181 -15.82 -5.97 17.68
N ALA A 182 -14.49 -5.98 17.80
CA ALA A 182 -13.80 -5.44 18.99
C ALA A 182 -13.89 -3.89 19.09
N ARG A 183 -14.33 -3.21 18.02
CA ARG A 183 -14.45 -1.74 17.91
C ARG A 183 -15.77 -1.15 18.35
N ALA A 184 -16.73 -1.94 18.84
CA ALA A 184 -17.91 -1.40 19.54
C ALA A 184 -17.55 -0.62 20.83
N THR A 185 -16.25 -0.60 21.19
CA THR A 185 -15.66 0.07 22.35
C THR A 185 -14.70 1.19 21.96
N LEU A 186 -14.96 1.94 20.88
CA LEU A 186 -14.38 3.28 20.69
C LEU A 186 -14.92 4.21 21.80
N VAL A 187 -14.43 4.01 23.03
CA VAL A 187 -14.76 4.80 24.21
C VAL A 187 -14.15 6.18 24.01
N GLY A 188 -14.98 7.16 23.63
CA GLY A 188 -14.59 8.56 23.45
C GLY A 188 -14.80 9.15 22.06
N THR A 189 -15.34 8.40 21.09
CA THR A 189 -15.71 9.01 19.80
C THR A 189 -16.98 9.84 19.90
N THR A 190 -17.08 10.89 19.07
CA THR A 190 -18.33 11.62 18.88
C THR A 190 -19.49 10.66 18.56
N ALA A 191 -20.70 10.95 19.04
CA ALA A 191 -21.86 10.08 18.81
C ALA A 191 -22.08 9.76 17.30
N ALA A 192 -21.70 10.68 16.41
CA ALA A 192 -21.78 10.52 14.95
C ALA A 192 -20.86 9.39 14.42
N LEU A 193 -19.62 9.30 14.90
CA LEU A 193 -18.71 8.21 14.54
C LEU A 193 -19.26 6.84 14.96
N GLY A 194 -19.84 6.77 16.15
CA GLY A 194 -20.49 5.55 16.65
C GLY A 194 -21.65 5.09 15.75
N LEU A 195 -22.52 6.02 15.33
CA LEU A 195 -23.64 5.72 14.44
C LEU A 195 -23.20 5.15 13.09
N VAL A 196 -22.18 5.73 12.47
CA VAL A 196 -21.63 5.21 11.20
C VAL A 196 -21.05 3.81 11.42
N LEU A 197 -20.28 3.61 12.48
CA LEU A 197 -19.66 2.32 12.78
C LEU A 197 -20.71 1.22 13.03
N ASP A 198 -21.77 1.53 13.79
CA ASP A 198 -22.88 0.60 14.04
C ASP A 198 -23.60 0.20 12.75
N GLY A 199 -23.80 1.16 11.83
CA GLY A 199 -24.34 0.88 10.50
C GLY A 199 -23.42 -0.05 9.69
N LEU A 200 -22.11 0.22 9.67
CA LEU A 200 -21.15 -0.63 8.97
C LEU A 200 -21.13 -2.04 9.55
N LEU A 201 -21.18 -2.19 10.87
CA LEU A 201 -21.25 -3.48 11.57
C LEU A 201 -22.40 -4.37 11.07
N GLN A 202 -23.56 -3.77 10.76
CA GLN A 202 -24.70 -4.48 10.21
C GLN A 202 -24.47 -4.91 8.74
N HIS A 203 -23.65 -4.18 8.00
CA HIS A 203 -23.37 -4.42 6.59
C HIS A 203 -22.15 -5.33 6.32
N LEU A 204 -21.30 -5.60 7.33
CA LEU A 204 -20.13 -6.50 7.18
C LEU A 204 -20.47 -7.86 6.53
N PRO A 205 -21.56 -8.57 6.92
CA PRO A 205 -21.91 -9.84 6.27
C PRO A 205 -22.13 -9.70 4.76
N CYS A 206 -22.62 -8.55 4.28
CA CYS A 206 -22.80 -8.29 2.85
C CYS A 206 -21.47 -8.05 2.12
N LEU A 207 -20.51 -7.39 2.76
CA LEU A 207 -19.15 -7.17 2.23
C LEU A 207 -18.33 -8.46 2.19
N MET A 208 -18.54 -9.37 3.15
CA MET A 208 -17.85 -10.66 3.23
C MET A 208 -18.59 -11.78 2.49
N GLY A 209 -19.77 -11.49 1.92
CA GLY A 209 -20.55 -12.45 1.17
C GLY A 209 -19.94 -12.75 -0.20
N ALA A 210 -20.27 -13.91 -0.78
CA ALA A 210 -19.74 -14.37 -2.06
C ALA A 210 -20.05 -13.45 -3.27
N GLY A 211 -20.93 -12.46 -3.10
CA GLY A 211 -21.29 -11.49 -4.15
C GLY A 211 -20.43 -10.23 -4.18
N TRP A 212 -19.34 -10.14 -3.40
CA TRP A 212 -18.40 -9.02 -3.42
C TRP A 212 -16.95 -9.56 -3.41
N PRO A 213 -16.06 -9.08 -4.29
CA PRO A 213 -14.74 -9.70 -4.43
C PRO A 213 -13.81 -9.35 -3.27
N LEU A 214 -12.96 -10.30 -2.91
CA LEU A 214 -11.79 -10.07 -2.09
C LEU A 214 -10.59 -9.80 -3.01
N VAL A 215 -9.81 -8.77 -2.71
CA VAL A 215 -8.66 -8.33 -3.50
C VAL A 215 -7.52 -7.90 -2.58
N PRO A 216 -6.27 -7.87 -3.04
CA PRO A 216 -5.18 -7.23 -2.30
C PRO A 216 -5.44 -5.72 -2.16
N ASN A 217 -5.77 -5.26 -0.96
CA ASN A 217 -5.85 -3.84 -0.62
C ASN A 217 -4.54 -3.39 -0.01
N HIS A 218 -3.95 -2.33 -0.55
CA HIS A 218 -2.80 -1.65 0.03
C HIS A 218 -3.27 -0.79 1.22
N ASP A 219 -2.61 -0.92 2.37
CA ASP A 219 -3.02 -0.26 3.62
C ASP A 219 -2.39 1.13 3.80
N GLY A 220 -1.25 1.39 3.16
CA GLY A 220 -0.55 2.68 3.17
C GLY A 220 -0.41 3.38 1.81
N LEU A 221 -1.46 3.49 0.98
CA LEU A 221 -1.37 4.34 -0.23
C LEU A 221 -1.35 5.82 0.16
N LEU A 222 -0.13 6.33 0.31
CA LEU A 222 0.20 7.72 0.60
C LEU A 222 1.03 8.29 -0.56
N GLU A 223 1.19 9.62 -0.60
CA GLU A 223 1.90 10.31 -1.68
C GLU A 223 3.35 9.83 -1.86
N ASN A 224 3.99 9.34 -0.80
CA ASN A 224 5.34 8.80 -0.83
C ASN A 224 5.43 7.36 -1.38
N ASN A 225 4.29 6.67 -1.53
CA ASN A 225 4.21 5.29 -2.01
C ASN A 225 3.69 5.19 -3.45
N ILE A 226 3.38 6.33 -4.07
CA ILE A 226 2.82 6.44 -5.43
C ILE A 226 3.82 7.20 -6.32
N TYR A 227 4.28 6.55 -7.39
CA TYR A 227 5.21 7.14 -8.33
C TYR A 227 4.51 7.54 -9.62
N VAL A 228 4.71 8.78 -10.02
CA VAL A 228 4.18 9.32 -11.27
C VAL A 228 5.30 9.81 -12.18
N ASP A 229 5.13 9.62 -13.49
CA ASP A 229 5.96 10.27 -14.49
C ASP A 229 5.69 11.78 -14.46
N PRO A 230 6.67 12.63 -14.12
CA PRO A 230 6.46 14.07 -13.99
C PRO A 230 6.12 14.76 -15.32
N SER A 231 6.42 14.15 -16.46
CA SER A 231 6.14 14.72 -17.78
C SER A 231 4.73 14.38 -18.29
N THR A 232 4.19 13.23 -17.90
CA THR A 232 2.89 12.73 -18.39
C THR A 232 1.81 12.67 -17.32
N GLY A 233 2.17 12.71 -16.03
CA GLY A 233 1.28 12.49 -14.90
C GLY A 233 0.84 11.03 -14.74
N LYS A 234 1.36 10.10 -15.55
CA LYS A 234 0.98 8.68 -15.49
C LYS A 234 1.55 8.02 -14.24
N LEU A 235 0.75 7.16 -13.62
CA LEU A 235 1.21 6.26 -12.58
C LEU A 235 2.21 5.26 -13.18
N VAL A 236 3.39 5.16 -12.57
CA VAL A 236 4.49 4.29 -13.04
C VAL A 236 5.00 3.34 -11.97
N GLY A 237 4.54 3.49 -10.72
CA GLY A 237 4.95 2.59 -9.66
C GLY A 237 4.15 2.75 -8.37
N ILE A 238 4.02 1.65 -7.63
CA ILE A 238 3.56 1.61 -6.25
C ILE A 238 4.60 0.85 -5.41
N CYS A 239 4.94 1.34 -4.22
CA CYS A 239 5.87 0.66 -3.31
C CYS A 239 5.30 0.48 -1.90
N ASP A 240 6.09 -0.10 -1.00
CA ASP A 240 5.71 -0.38 0.40
C ASP A 240 4.49 -1.30 0.57
N LEU A 241 4.57 -2.46 -0.09
CA LEU A 241 3.51 -3.48 -0.08
C LEU A 241 3.41 -4.25 1.24
N ALA A 242 4.20 -3.90 2.27
CA ALA A 242 4.38 -4.70 3.48
C ALA A 242 3.08 -4.93 4.27
N GLY A 243 2.17 -3.95 4.24
CA GLY A 243 0.88 -4.02 4.93
C GLY A 243 -0.30 -4.41 4.04
N THR A 244 -0.05 -4.82 2.79
CA THR A 244 -1.12 -5.28 1.89
C THR A 244 -1.88 -6.47 2.49
N GLU A 245 -3.21 -6.47 2.39
CA GLU A 245 -4.07 -7.53 2.90
C GLU A 245 -5.16 -7.89 1.89
N ILE A 246 -5.41 -9.20 1.67
CA ILE A 246 -6.56 -9.67 0.89
C ILE A 246 -7.83 -9.30 1.64
N SER A 247 -8.70 -8.43 1.13
CA SER A 247 -9.89 -7.97 1.85
C SER A 247 -10.96 -7.49 0.86
N PRO A 248 -12.21 -7.19 1.29
CA PRO A 248 -13.24 -6.67 0.39
C PRO A 248 -12.74 -5.54 -0.50
N PHE A 249 -13.06 -5.59 -1.79
CA PHE A 249 -12.74 -4.51 -2.72
C PHE A 249 -13.31 -3.19 -2.23
N GLY A 250 -12.51 -2.14 -2.32
CA GLY A 250 -12.88 -0.79 -1.89
C GLY A 250 -12.25 -0.36 -0.57
N MET A 251 -11.71 -1.30 0.23
CA MET A 251 -11.12 -0.95 1.53
C MET A 251 -9.91 -0.03 1.46
N SER A 252 -9.15 -0.06 0.37
CA SER A 252 -8.04 0.88 0.18
C SER A 252 -8.50 2.28 -0.25
N LEU A 253 -9.70 2.46 -0.82
CA LEU A 253 -10.14 3.70 -1.50
C LEU A 253 -10.16 4.95 -0.61
N GLY A 254 -10.03 4.82 0.71
CA GLY A 254 -9.80 5.96 1.60
C GLY A 254 -8.56 6.78 1.23
N TRP A 255 -7.60 6.18 0.52
CA TRP A 255 -6.39 6.86 0.04
C TRP A 255 -6.67 8.06 -0.86
N VAL A 256 -7.81 8.06 -1.57
CA VAL A 256 -8.23 9.19 -2.42
C VAL A 256 -8.34 10.47 -1.59
N GLU A 257 -8.77 10.37 -0.34
CA GLU A 257 -8.86 11.54 0.54
C GLU A 257 -7.48 12.04 0.97
N ASN A 258 -6.47 11.17 1.04
CA ASN A 258 -5.10 11.57 1.32
C ASN A 258 -4.55 12.45 0.19
N ILE A 259 -4.69 12.03 -1.08
CA ILE A 259 -4.14 12.78 -2.22
C ILE A 259 -4.93 14.06 -2.58
N LEU A 260 -6.17 14.18 -2.09
CA LEU A 260 -7.04 15.32 -2.34
C LEU A 260 -6.85 16.46 -1.32
N GLY A 261 -5.97 16.29 -0.35
CA GLY A 261 -5.68 17.32 0.63
C GLY A 261 -4.43 17.02 1.45
N ILE A 262 -4.35 17.63 2.63
CA ILE A 262 -3.21 17.50 3.52
C ILE A 262 -3.74 17.21 4.92
N ALA A 263 -3.38 16.05 5.47
CA ALA A 263 -3.67 15.72 6.87
C ALA A 263 -3.06 16.76 7.81
N LYS A 264 -3.84 17.18 8.82
CA LYS A 264 -3.45 18.14 9.85
C LYS A 264 -3.57 17.47 11.22
N LEU A 265 -2.90 18.04 12.22
CA LEU A 265 -2.96 17.53 13.60
C LEU A 265 -4.39 17.42 14.15
N ASN A 266 -5.30 18.27 13.68
CA ASN A 266 -6.68 18.35 14.14
C ASN A 266 -7.71 18.21 13.00
N GLY A 267 -7.36 17.52 11.90
CA GLY A 267 -8.30 17.26 10.82
C GLY A 267 -7.64 17.07 9.47
N HIS A 268 -8.31 17.56 8.42
CA HIS A 268 -7.85 17.43 7.05
C HIS A 268 -8.15 18.72 6.27
N ALA A 269 -7.16 19.21 5.53
CA ALA A 269 -7.30 20.42 4.71
C ALA A 269 -7.30 20.03 3.23
N TYR A 270 -8.47 20.03 2.61
CA TYR A 270 -8.63 19.71 1.18
C TYR A 270 -8.06 20.79 0.27
N HIS A 271 -7.62 20.36 -0.91
CA HIS A 271 -7.30 21.25 -2.02
C HIS A 271 -8.56 21.91 -2.60
N ALA A 272 -8.43 23.08 -3.22
CA ALA A 272 -9.58 23.88 -3.65
C ALA A 272 -10.54 23.16 -4.63
N ASN A 273 -10.00 22.28 -5.47
CA ASN A 273 -10.75 21.52 -6.48
C ASN A 273 -11.05 20.07 -6.06
N HIS A 274 -10.92 19.73 -4.77
CA HIS A 274 -11.03 18.35 -4.31
C HIS A 274 -12.39 17.69 -4.64
N GLN A 275 -13.48 18.45 -4.67
CA GLN A 275 -14.81 17.92 -4.99
C GLN A 275 -14.90 17.45 -6.45
N GLU A 276 -14.40 18.28 -7.38
CA GLU A 276 -14.35 17.96 -8.81
C GLU A 276 -13.43 16.76 -9.06
N LEU A 277 -12.22 16.77 -8.49
CA LEU A 277 -11.27 15.68 -8.65
C LEU A 277 -11.78 14.36 -8.06
N ARG A 278 -12.47 14.40 -6.91
CA ARG A 278 -13.14 13.21 -6.34
C ARG A 278 -14.22 12.68 -7.28
N GLY A 279 -15.05 13.57 -7.83
CA GLY A 279 -16.08 13.22 -8.80
C GLY A 279 -15.49 12.50 -10.01
N LEU A 280 -14.44 13.09 -10.61
CA LEU A 280 -13.72 12.51 -11.74
C LEU A 280 -13.12 11.14 -11.40
N PHE A 281 -12.53 10.98 -10.22
CA PHE A 281 -11.98 9.68 -9.79
C PHE A 281 -13.05 8.58 -9.78
N TYR A 282 -14.19 8.82 -9.13
CA TYR A 282 -15.25 7.82 -9.04
C TYR A 282 -15.96 7.61 -10.37
N GLU A 283 -16.10 8.64 -11.20
CA GLU A 283 -16.62 8.52 -12.56
C GLU A 283 -15.76 7.57 -13.40
N GLU A 284 -14.44 7.79 -13.42
CA GLU A 284 -13.49 6.94 -14.13
C GLU A 284 -13.45 5.52 -13.55
N LEU A 285 -13.50 5.37 -12.22
CA LEU A 285 -13.57 4.06 -11.56
C LEU A 285 -14.82 3.28 -11.99
N TYR A 286 -16.00 3.91 -11.96
CA TYR A 286 -17.24 3.26 -12.36
C TYR A 286 -17.27 2.97 -13.85
N HIS A 287 -16.70 3.84 -14.68
CA HIS A 287 -16.54 3.60 -16.10
C HIS A 287 -15.63 2.40 -16.39
N ALA A 288 -14.50 2.28 -15.66
CA ALA A 288 -13.56 1.16 -15.81
C ALA A 288 -14.15 -0.20 -15.39
N MET A 289 -15.07 -0.19 -14.42
CA MET A 289 -15.73 -1.41 -13.94
C MET A 289 -16.79 -1.93 -14.92
N GLU A 290 -17.47 -1.07 -15.68
CA GLU A 290 -18.64 -1.39 -16.52
C GLU A 290 -19.83 -1.96 -15.71
N ASP A 291 -21.05 -1.45 -15.93
CA ASP A 291 -22.29 -1.93 -15.29
C ASP A 291 -22.31 -1.96 -13.75
N VAL A 292 -21.72 -0.96 -13.09
CA VAL A 292 -21.75 -0.83 -11.61
C VAL A 292 -23.16 -0.51 -11.13
N SER A 293 -23.81 -1.46 -10.45
CA SER A 293 -25.15 -1.25 -9.87
C SER A 293 -25.12 -0.30 -8.67
N VAL A 294 -26.28 0.26 -8.30
CA VAL A 294 -26.41 1.09 -7.09
C VAL A 294 -25.91 0.33 -5.85
N LYS A 295 -26.25 -0.96 -5.76
CA LYS A 295 -25.82 -1.84 -4.67
C LYS A 295 -24.31 -2.05 -4.63
N ASP A 296 -23.65 -2.06 -5.79
CA ASP A 296 -22.19 -2.18 -5.86
C ASP A 296 -21.52 -0.89 -5.40
N LYS A 297 -22.09 0.28 -5.73
CA LYS A 297 -21.62 1.57 -5.21
C LYS A 297 -21.78 1.65 -3.69
N GLU A 298 -22.92 1.21 -3.15
CA GLU A 298 -23.16 1.14 -1.70
C GLU A 298 -22.16 0.22 -0.99
N ARG A 299 -21.88 -0.97 -1.56
CA ARG A 299 -20.87 -1.89 -1.01
C ARG A 299 -19.47 -1.31 -1.07
N MET A 300 -19.13 -0.62 -2.16
CA MET A 300 -17.84 0.03 -2.30
C MET A 300 -17.66 1.15 -1.27
N GLU A 301 -18.72 1.92 -1.02
CA GLU A 301 -18.73 2.95 0.01
C GLU A 301 -18.60 2.34 1.41
N ASP A 302 -19.35 1.28 1.73
CA ASP A 302 -19.19 0.57 3.00
C ASP A 302 -17.78 0.01 3.18
N ALA A 303 -17.18 -0.57 2.13
CA ALA A 303 -15.81 -1.05 2.15
C ALA A 303 -14.80 0.09 2.39
N ARG A 304 -14.95 1.22 1.69
CA ARG A 304 -14.11 2.41 1.86
C ARG A 304 -14.16 2.91 3.29
N LEU A 305 -15.35 3.03 3.88
CA LEU A 305 -15.53 3.48 5.25
C LEU A 305 -14.90 2.49 6.25
N VAL A 306 -15.12 1.17 6.08
CA VAL A 306 -14.45 0.15 6.91
C VAL A 306 -12.92 0.31 6.84
N GLY A 307 -12.37 0.52 5.65
CA GLY A 307 -10.95 0.82 5.44
C GLY A 307 -10.46 2.04 6.21
N LEU A 308 -11.18 3.17 6.12
CA LEU A 308 -10.87 4.40 6.85
C LEU A 308 -10.86 4.19 8.37
N PHE A 309 -11.84 3.48 8.92
CA PHE A 309 -11.88 3.13 10.35
C PHE A 309 -10.74 2.19 10.76
N LEU A 310 -10.34 1.24 9.89
CA LEU A 310 -9.19 0.36 10.11
C LEU A 310 -7.87 1.14 10.17
N ALA A 311 -7.67 2.06 9.25
CA ALA A 311 -6.44 2.84 9.17
C ALA A 311 -6.32 3.88 10.28
N ASN A 312 -7.43 4.50 10.69
CA ASN A 312 -7.39 5.73 11.50
C ASN A 312 -8.01 5.62 12.90
N GLY A 313 -8.75 4.55 13.19
CA GLY A 313 -9.41 4.36 14.48
C GLY A 313 -8.53 3.78 15.59
N TRP A 314 -7.21 3.71 15.39
CA TRP A 314 -6.30 2.94 16.24
C TRP A 314 -4.98 3.63 16.50
N ARG A 315 -4.36 3.24 17.61
CA ARG A 315 -2.98 3.56 17.97
C ARG A 315 -2.27 2.35 18.54
N CYS A 316 -0.94 2.35 18.48
CA CYS A 316 -0.15 1.43 19.29
C CYS A 316 0.04 2.03 20.69
N ASP A 317 -0.22 1.24 21.73
CA ASP A 317 0.17 1.60 23.09
C ASP A 317 1.68 1.45 23.31
N THR A 318 2.15 1.74 24.52
CA THR A 318 3.57 1.65 24.89
C THR A 318 4.15 0.24 24.81
N SER A 319 3.30 -0.79 24.78
CA SER A 319 3.70 -2.19 24.59
C SER A 319 3.71 -2.62 23.12
N GLY A 320 3.31 -1.72 22.20
CA GLY A 320 3.13 -2.05 20.79
C GLY A 320 1.81 -2.78 20.50
N THR A 321 0.90 -2.84 21.45
CA THR A 321 -0.43 -3.43 21.27
C THR A 321 -1.35 -2.41 20.61
N LEU A 322 -2.08 -2.84 19.59
CA LEU A 322 -3.05 -1.99 18.91
C LEU A 322 -4.28 -1.79 19.81
N VAL A 323 -4.57 -0.55 20.17
CA VAL A 323 -5.69 -0.12 21.01
C VAL A 323 -6.48 0.98 20.31
N PRO A 324 -7.78 1.20 20.64
CA PRO A 324 -8.56 2.27 20.05
C PRO A 324 -7.88 3.63 20.23
N ALA A 325 -7.92 4.48 19.19
CA ALA A 325 -7.45 5.85 19.29
C ALA A 325 -8.34 6.68 20.23
N GLU A 326 -7.75 7.59 20.99
CA GLU A 326 -8.47 8.47 21.91
C GLU A 326 -8.95 9.75 21.21
N GLU A 327 -9.93 10.43 21.82
CA GLU A 327 -10.45 11.70 21.33
C GLU A 327 -9.32 12.75 21.24
N GLY A 328 -9.28 13.48 20.11
CA GLY A 328 -8.26 14.49 19.86
C GLY A 328 -6.97 13.96 19.24
N GLU A 329 -6.79 12.64 19.11
CA GLU A 329 -5.64 12.09 18.40
C GLU A 329 -5.67 12.43 16.90
N PRO A 330 -4.52 12.71 16.27
CA PRO A 330 -4.48 13.17 14.88
C PRO A 330 -5.19 12.27 13.87
N ASN A 331 -5.03 10.95 13.98
CA ASN A 331 -5.68 10.00 13.07
C ASN A 331 -7.20 10.01 13.25
N LEU A 332 -7.69 10.12 14.49
CA LEU A 332 -9.13 10.17 14.76
C LEU A 332 -9.73 11.51 14.31
N CYS A 333 -9.01 12.62 14.52
CA CYS A 333 -9.36 13.93 13.99
C CYS A 333 -9.42 13.94 12.45
N TYR A 334 -8.47 13.29 11.80
CA TYR A 334 -8.47 13.09 10.35
C TYR A 334 -9.70 12.30 9.90
N LEU A 335 -9.99 11.16 10.54
CA LEU A 335 -11.16 10.35 10.26
C LEU A 335 -12.47 11.16 10.39
N ASP A 336 -12.64 11.88 11.49
CA ASP A 336 -13.79 12.76 11.72
C ASP A 336 -13.95 13.81 10.61
N ALA A 337 -12.86 14.49 10.22
CA ALA A 337 -12.89 15.49 9.16
C ALA A 337 -13.26 14.90 7.78
N VAL A 338 -12.74 13.71 7.47
CA VAL A 338 -13.06 13.00 6.22
C VAL A 338 -14.52 12.58 6.19
N LEU A 339 -15.04 11.99 7.27
CA LEU A 339 -16.44 11.54 7.32
C LEU A 339 -17.41 12.72 7.25
N ARG A 340 -17.15 13.83 7.96
CA ARG A 340 -17.94 15.07 7.85
C ARG A 340 -18.06 15.60 6.42
N THR A 341 -17.05 15.34 5.60
CA THR A 341 -16.99 15.86 4.23
C THR A 341 -17.55 14.89 3.20
N THR A 342 -17.47 13.59 3.46
CA THR A 342 -17.65 12.57 2.40
C THR A 342 -18.68 11.49 2.72
N CYS A 343 -19.18 11.42 3.95
CA CYS A 343 -20.13 10.39 4.38
C CYS A 343 -21.51 11.02 4.60
N ASP A 344 -22.46 10.74 3.71
CA ASP A 344 -23.84 11.24 3.83
C ASP A 344 -24.58 10.74 5.11
N ARG A 345 -24.02 9.72 5.78
CA ARG A 345 -24.56 9.12 7.01
C ARG A 345 -24.00 9.75 8.30
N TYR A 346 -23.10 10.72 8.20
CA TYR A 346 -22.37 11.34 9.32
C TYR A 346 -23.03 12.63 9.81
#